data_AF-X1RBA8-F1
#
_entry.id   AF-X1RBA8-F1
#
_cell.length_a   1.000
_cell.length_b   1.000
_cell.length_c   1.000
_cell.angle_alpha   90.00
_cell.angle_beta   90.00
_cell.angle_gamma   90.00
#
_symmetry.space_group_name_H-M   'P 1'
#
loop_
_entity.id
_entity.type
_entity.pdbx_description
1 polymer ?
#
loop_
_entity_poly.entity_id
_entity_poly.type
_entity_poly.pdbx_seq_one_letter_code
_entity_poly.pdbx_strand_id
1 'polypeptide(L)'
;MAKKDQISIPKVKSPDGGDKELFPVTPGQEGMKTATESSEIFQLMESRDEEQMLQEIMGVFSQEYVYDIPFKGGSISQCSTPGCQLAKQKTPHSHVRGLSWSGIKEARRIFKGIDTREVSKPTLIEHDGKQLYECKVTAVDLRTGNVTTTYKRHPLMKKRRDGSLMEDEFAFEIIQSKAKRNAISELLPQPLVRAWIGDWVKGKKDFDPKRAVDLKGGEGFEVEKESKASSSAG
;
A
#
# COMPACT_ATOMS: atom_id res chain seq x y z
N MET A 1 19.01 -41.64 -29.37
CA MET A 1 20.00 -40.63 -28.94
C MET A 1 20.00 -39.51 -29.97
N ALA A 2 19.20 -38.46 -29.75
CA ALA A 2 19.05 -37.33 -30.67
C ALA A 2 19.96 -36.18 -30.21
N LYS A 3 20.80 -35.69 -31.14
CA LYS A 3 21.75 -34.59 -30.95
C LYS A 3 20.97 -33.29 -30.73
N LYS A 4 21.32 -32.55 -29.67
CA LYS A 4 20.85 -31.17 -29.45
C LYS A 4 21.73 -30.23 -30.26
N ASP A 5 21.16 -29.60 -31.28
CA ASP A 5 21.81 -28.53 -32.02
C ASP A 5 21.90 -27.28 -31.14
N GLN A 6 23.13 -26.83 -30.90
CA GLN A 6 23.42 -25.56 -30.23
C GLN A 6 23.26 -24.42 -31.23
N ILE A 7 22.26 -23.58 -30.99
CA ILE A 7 22.08 -22.32 -31.71
C ILE A 7 23.13 -21.34 -31.19
N SER A 8 24.05 -20.92 -32.07
CA SER A 8 25.08 -19.93 -31.78
C SER A 8 24.53 -18.52 -32.03
N ILE A 9 24.61 -17.66 -31.02
CA ILE A 9 24.24 -16.25 -31.14
C ILE A 9 25.48 -15.47 -31.60
N PRO A 10 25.42 -14.66 -32.68
CA PRO A 10 26.55 -13.88 -33.15
C PRO A 10 26.88 -12.73 -32.18
N LYS A 11 28.17 -12.59 -31.82
CA LYS A 11 28.72 -11.47 -31.05
C LYS A 11 28.69 -10.19 -31.88
N VAL A 12 27.92 -9.19 -31.43
CA VAL A 12 27.99 -7.81 -31.93
C VAL A 12 29.18 -7.12 -31.25
N LYS A 13 30.10 -6.59 -32.06
CA LYS A 13 31.19 -5.71 -31.60
C LYS A 13 30.63 -4.32 -31.30
N SER A 14 30.73 -3.87 -30.05
CA SER A 14 30.51 -2.46 -29.72
C SER A 14 31.69 -1.61 -30.22
N PRO A 15 31.44 -0.50 -30.93
CA PRO A 15 32.45 0.49 -31.24
C PRO A 15 32.47 1.49 -30.08
N ASP A 16 33.48 1.43 -29.22
CA ASP A 16 34.01 2.58 -28.49
C ASP A 16 35.16 2.08 -27.60
N GLY A 17 36.38 2.30 -28.12
CA GLY A 17 37.63 1.98 -27.44
C GLY A 17 37.91 2.97 -26.32
N GLY A 18 37.50 2.61 -25.10
CA GLY A 18 37.92 3.28 -23.88
C GLY A 18 38.21 2.24 -22.80
N ASP A 19 39.49 2.03 -22.51
CA ASP A 19 39.96 1.23 -21.38
C ASP A 19 39.49 1.90 -20.07
N LYS A 20 38.46 1.33 -19.46
CA LYS A 20 38.17 1.55 -18.03
C LYS A 20 38.39 0.23 -17.33
N GLU A 21 39.41 0.21 -16.48
CA GLU A 21 39.66 -0.88 -15.54
C GLU A 21 38.38 -1.15 -14.74
N LEU A 22 37.74 -2.26 -15.05
CA LEU A 22 36.65 -2.83 -14.28
C LEU A 22 37.24 -3.33 -12.96
N PHE A 23 37.09 -2.54 -11.90
CA PHE A 23 37.22 -3.05 -10.54
C PHE A 23 36.35 -4.31 -10.42
N PRO A 24 36.88 -5.44 -9.92
CA PRO A 24 36.07 -6.64 -9.75
C PRO A 24 34.99 -6.36 -8.71
N VAL A 25 33.73 -6.33 -9.16
CA VAL A 25 32.57 -6.34 -8.28
C VAL A 25 32.52 -7.73 -7.66
N THR A 26 33.09 -7.84 -6.46
CA THR A 26 32.86 -8.97 -5.57
C THR A 26 31.35 -9.05 -5.33
N PRO A 27 30.66 -10.17 -5.62
CA PRO A 27 29.25 -10.31 -5.29
C PRO A 27 29.13 -10.44 -3.77
N GLY A 28 28.95 -9.30 -3.10
CA GLY A 28 28.55 -9.23 -1.70
C GLY A 28 27.13 -9.77 -1.54
N GLN A 29 27.00 -10.79 -0.71
CA GLN A 29 25.73 -11.39 -0.29
C GLN A 29 24.87 -10.38 0.50
N GLU A 30 24.06 -9.56 -0.15
CA GLU A 30 23.05 -8.70 0.51
C GLU A 30 21.64 -8.82 -0.09
N GLY A 31 21.35 -9.90 -0.82
CA GLY A 31 20.11 -10.01 -1.61
C GLY A 31 18.89 -10.66 -0.95
N MET A 32 18.95 -11.12 0.31
CA MET A 32 17.96 -12.09 0.82
C MET A 32 17.12 -11.66 2.04
N LYS A 33 17.31 -10.43 2.55
CA LYS A 33 16.56 -9.92 3.72
C LYS A 33 15.30 -9.12 3.38
N THR A 34 15.16 -8.65 2.14
CA THR A 34 14.13 -7.68 1.74
C THR A 34 12.70 -8.24 1.68
N ALA A 35 12.52 -9.53 1.39
CA ALA A 35 11.19 -10.12 1.20
C ALA A 35 10.40 -10.29 2.51
N THR A 36 11.03 -10.81 3.55
CA THR A 36 10.39 -11.03 4.86
C THR A 36 9.94 -9.72 5.49
N GLU A 37 10.79 -8.70 5.41
CA GLU A 37 10.53 -7.36 5.96
C GLU A 37 9.37 -6.68 5.23
N SER A 38 9.31 -6.79 3.90
CA SER A 38 8.18 -6.28 3.12
C SER A 38 6.85 -6.96 3.48
N SER A 39 6.89 -8.26 3.79
CA SER A 39 5.72 -9.02 4.24
C SER A 39 5.24 -8.58 5.61
N GLU A 40 6.15 -8.31 6.55
CA GLU A 40 5.78 -7.83 7.88
C GLU A 40 5.16 -6.42 7.84
N ILE A 41 5.65 -5.54 6.96
CA ILE A 41 5.10 -4.18 6.78
C ILE A 41 3.67 -4.28 6.24
N PHE A 42 3.49 -5.14 5.23
CA PHE A 42 2.19 -5.42 4.65
C PHE A 42 1.20 -5.95 5.69
N GLN A 43 1.63 -6.91 6.52
CA GLN A 43 0.80 -7.47 7.60
C GLN A 43 0.43 -6.41 8.64
N LEU A 44 1.36 -5.52 9.00
CA LEU A 44 1.08 -4.43 9.93
C LEU A 44 0.06 -3.43 9.36
N MET A 45 0.18 -3.10 8.07
CA MET A 45 -0.79 -2.26 7.37
C MET A 45 -2.17 -2.93 7.35
N GLU A 46 -2.24 -4.20 6.95
CA GLU A 46 -3.50 -4.94 6.95
C GLU A 46 -4.13 -5.02 8.35
N SER A 47 -3.33 -5.23 9.41
CA SER A 47 -3.82 -5.26 10.79
C SER A 47 -4.41 -3.92 11.21
N ARG A 48 -3.75 -2.79 10.89
CA ARG A 48 -4.28 -1.45 11.20
C ARG A 48 -5.58 -1.16 10.45
N ASP A 49 -5.66 -1.57 9.19
CA ASP A 49 -6.88 -1.40 8.41
C ASP A 49 -8.01 -2.30 8.92
N GLU A 50 -7.72 -3.54 9.32
CA GLU A 50 -8.69 -4.43 9.98
C GLU A 50 -9.21 -3.82 11.28
N GLU A 51 -8.33 -3.25 12.12
CA GLU A 51 -8.72 -2.57 13.35
C GLU A 51 -9.66 -1.39 13.08
N GLN A 52 -9.38 -0.59 12.04
CA GLN A 52 -10.28 0.50 11.64
C GLN A 52 -11.64 -0.01 11.12
N MET A 53 -11.65 -1.10 10.34
CA MET A 53 -12.89 -1.72 9.86
C MET A 53 -13.71 -2.26 11.03
N LEU A 54 -13.07 -2.96 11.98
CA LEU A 54 -13.71 -3.46 13.19
C LEU A 54 -14.29 -2.33 14.03
N GLN A 55 -13.53 -1.24 14.23
CA GLN A 55 -14.04 -0.06 14.93
C GLN A 55 -15.30 0.48 14.25
N GLU A 56 -15.30 0.64 12.93
CA GLU A 56 -16.48 1.10 12.19
C GLU A 56 -17.67 0.14 12.32
N ILE A 57 -17.45 -1.17 12.21
CA ILE A 57 -18.49 -2.20 12.38
C ILE A 57 -19.10 -2.11 13.79
N MET A 58 -18.27 -1.87 14.80
CA MET A 58 -18.70 -1.66 16.19
C MET A 58 -19.32 -0.26 16.45
N GLY A 59 -19.41 0.60 15.43
CA GLY A 59 -19.96 1.96 15.54
C GLY A 59 -18.99 2.99 16.13
N VAL A 60 -17.71 2.67 16.25
CA VAL A 60 -16.64 3.57 16.69
C VAL A 60 -16.04 4.30 15.47
N PHE A 61 -15.99 5.62 15.53
CA PHE A 61 -15.47 6.44 14.44
C PHE A 61 -13.94 6.64 14.56
N SER A 62 -13.20 6.31 13.50
CA SER A 62 -11.75 6.52 13.40
C SER A 62 -11.40 7.63 12.40
N GLN A 63 -10.71 8.67 12.88
CA GLN A 63 -10.29 9.85 12.10
C GLN A 63 -8.89 9.72 11.46
N GLU A 64 -8.22 8.59 11.62
CA GLU A 64 -6.88 8.43 11.07
C GLU A 64 -6.95 8.07 9.58
N TYR A 65 -6.69 9.04 8.70
CA TYR A 65 -6.74 8.88 7.23
C TYR A 65 -5.44 8.39 6.59
N VAL A 66 -4.30 8.67 7.22
CA VAL A 66 -2.97 8.29 6.72
C VAL A 66 -2.26 7.56 7.85
N TYR A 67 -1.77 6.35 7.58
CA TYR A 67 -0.82 5.72 8.50
C TYR A 67 0.60 6.09 8.10
N ASP A 68 1.45 6.23 9.11
CA ASP A 68 2.89 6.38 8.96
C ASP A 68 3.58 5.27 9.79
N ILE A 69 4.31 4.40 9.10
CA ILE A 69 5.03 3.27 9.69
C ILE A 69 6.52 3.51 9.51
N PRO A 70 7.25 3.86 10.60
CA PRO A 70 8.70 3.95 10.56
C PRO A 70 9.34 2.56 10.49
N PHE A 71 10.39 2.42 9.69
CA PHE A 71 11.22 1.22 9.63
C PHE A 71 12.70 1.60 9.47
N LYS A 72 13.59 0.80 10.06
CA LYS A 72 15.04 1.09 10.07
C LYS A 72 15.80 -0.14 9.61
N GLY A 73 16.59 0.01 8.54
CA GLY A 73 17.62 -0.97 8.13
C GLY A 73 17.15 -2.43 8.11
N GLY A 74 15.91 -2.66 7.69
CA GLY A 74 15.33 -4.00 7.59
C GLY A 74 14.70 -4.56 8.87
N SER A 75 14.30 -3.72 9.82
CA SER A 75 13.41 -4.17 10.90
C SER A 75 12.32 -3.15 11.15
N ILE A 76 11.10 -3.66 11.31
CA ILE A 76 9.93 -2.86 11.68
C ILE A 76 10.06 -2.56 13.16
N SER A 77 10.10 -1.28 13.51
CA SER A 77 9.78 -0.90 14.87
C SER A 77 8.27 -1.02 15.02
N GLN A 78 7.78 -2.19 15.47
CA GLN A 78 6.38 -2.33 15.85
C GLN A 78 6.09 -1.28 16.92
N CYS A 79 5.28 -0.30 16.56
CA CYS A 79 4.89 0.77 17.42
C CYS A 79 3.38 0.85 17.54
N SER A 80 2.87 0.06 18.47
CA SER A 80 1.90 0.55 19.45
C SER A 80 2.71 1.23 20.57
N THR A 81 3.05 2.50 20.40
CA THR A 81 3.74 3.33 21.42
C THR A 81 5.20 2.91 21.79
N PRO A 82 6.11 2.63 20.84
CA PRO A 82 7.52 3.11 20.96
C PRO A 82 8.17 3.63 19.65
N GLY A 83 7.43 3.78 18.56
CA GLY A 83 7.86 4.40 17.29
C GLY A 83 7.99 5.91 17.39
N CYS A 84 7.33 6.52 18.39
CA CYS A 84 7.67 7.85 18.85
C CYS A 84 9.09 7.93 19.43
N GLN A 85 9.71 6.83 19.92
CA GLN A 85 11.08 6.89 20.46
C GLN A 85 12.14 6.93 19.37
N LEU A 86 11.94 6.27 18.22
CA LEU A 86 12.87 6.37 17.08
C LEU A 86 12.79 7.74 16.38
N ALA A 87 11.58 8.29 16.23
CA ALA A 87 11.38 9.69 15.81
C ALA A 87 12.03 10.69 16.78
N LYS A 88 11.98 10.42 18.09
CA LYS A 88 12.67 11.22 19.13
C LYS A 88 14.19 11.02 19.14
N GLN A 89 14.72 9.89 18.68
CA GLN A 89 16.15 9.56 18.75
C GLN A 89 17.01 10.12 17.61
N LYS A 90 16.48 10.92 16.67
CA LYS A 90 17.22 11.47 15.51
C LYS A 90 17.99 10.42 14.69
N THR A 91 17.64 9.13 14.80
CA THR A 91 18.29 8.10 13.99
C THR A 91 17.66 8.08 12.60
N PRO A 92 18.44 7.93 11.51
CA PRO A 92 17.87 7.88 10.17
C PRO A 92 17.00 6.63 10.03
N HIS A 93 15.73 6.84 9.70
CA HIS A 93 14.74 5.80 9.44
C HIS A 93 13.94 6.16 8.19
N SER A 94 13.39 5.15 7.52
CA SER A 94 12.50 5.32 6.37
C SER A 94 11.06 5.13 6.83
N HIS A 95 10.11 5.66 6.05
CA HIS A 95 8.69 5.63 6.39
C HIS A 95 7.90 5.01 5.25
N VAL A 96 7.00 4.08 5.56
CA VAL A 96 5.94 3.64 4.65
C VAL A 96 4.67 4.38 5.01
N ARG A 97 4.16 5.15 4.05
CA ARG A 97 2.95 5.97 4.20
C ARG A 97 1.91 5.53 3.19
N GLY A 98 0.67 5.49 3.64
CA GLY A 98 -0.45 5.13 2.78
C GLY A 98 -1.79 5.54 3.38
N LEU A 99 -2.82 5.52 2.55
CA LEU A 99 -4.18 5.80 3.00
C LEU A 99 -4.75 4.59 3.74
N SER A 100 -5.28 4.87 4.92
CA SER A 100 -6.05 3.92 5.71
C SER A 100 -7.41 3.63 5.05
N TRP A 101 -8.17 2.67 5.59
CA TRP A 101 -9.55 2.46 5.21
C TRP A 101 -10.40 3.74 5.25
N SER A 102 -10.34 4.50 6.35
CA SER A 102 -11.03 5.79 6.45
C SER A 102 -10.54 6.79 5.40
N GLY A 103 -9.23 6.84 5.15
CA GLY A 103 -8.63 7.72 4.14
C GLY A 103 -9.10 7.38 2.71
N ILE A 104 -9.22 6.10 2.37
CA ILE A 104 -9.71 5.66 1.05
C ILE A 104 -11.17 6.03 0.83
N LYS A 105 -12.04 5.88 1.86
CA LYS A 105 -13.44 6.30 1.77
C LYS A 105 -13.57 7.81 1.56
N GLU A 106 -12.78 8.57 2.30
CA GLU A 106 -12.78 10.03 2.18
C GLU A 106 -12.21 10.47 0.82
N ALA A 107 -11.18 9.77 0.32
CA ALA A 107 -10.64 10.01 -1.01
C ALA A 107 -11.63 9.72 -2.12
N ARG A 108 -12.39 8.63 -2.02
CA ARG A 108 -13.53 8.37 -2.91
C ARG A 108 -14.55 9.50 -2.86
N ARG A 109 -14.90 9.98 -1.66
CA ARG A 109 -15.87 11.08 -1.47
C ARG A 109 -15.43 12.37 -2.15
N ILE A 110 -14.15 12.71 -2.01
CA ILE A 110 -13.56 13.93 -2.57
C ILE A 110 -13.39 13.84 -4.09
N PHE A 111 -12.83 12.72 -4.58
CA PHE A 111 -12.62 12.51 -6.01
C PHE A 111 -13.94 12.53 -6.79
N LYS A 112 -14.97 11.88 -6.21
CA LYS A 112 -16.30 11.63 -6.81
C LYS A 112 -16.20 10.77 -8.08
N GLY A 113 -17.30 10.11 -8.43
CA GLY A 113 -17.39 9.34 -9.67
C GLY A 113 -16.93 7.89 -9.57
N ILE A 114 -16.35 7.44 -8.45
CA ILE A 114 -16.09 6.01 -8.22
C ILE A 114 -17.30 5.38 -7.53
N ASP A 115 -17.90 4.39 -8.19
CA ASP A 115 -19.02 3.62 -7.70
C ASP A 115 -18.69 2.13 -7.55
N THR A 116 -19.18 1.51 -6.48
CA THR A 116 -19.00 0.08 -6.20
C THR A 116 -20.28 -0.65 -6.59
N ARG A 117 -20.36 -1.13 -7.83
CA ARG A 117 -21.59 -1.65 -8.43
C ARG A 117 -21.95 -3.06 -7.98
N GLU A 118 -20.95 -3.93 -7.87
CA GLU A 118 -21.17 -5.34 -7.55
C GLU A 118 -20.32 -5.69 -6.33
N VAL A 119 -20.98 -6.07 -5.24
CA VAL A 119 -20.36 -6.66 -4.07
C VAL A 119 -20.95 -8.04 -3.95
N SER A 120 -20.18 -9.07 -4.30
CA SER A 120 -20.64 -10.45 -4.16
C SER A 120 -20.86 -10.76 -2.68
N LYS A 121 -21.82 -11.63 -2.38
CA LYS A 121 -21.90 -12.22 -1.04
C LYS A 121 -20.63 -13.06 -0.79
N PRO A 122 -19.93 -12.87 0.35
CA PRO A 122 -18.81 -13.71 0.72
C PRO A 122 -19.15 -15.19 0.63
N THR A 123 -18.30 -15.95 -0.05
CA THR A 123 -18.43 -17.40 -0.21
C THR A 123 -17.35 -18.12 0.58
N LEU A 124 -17.71 -19.21 1.26
CA LEU A 124 -16.77 -20.05 1.96
C LEU A 124 -15.99 -20.90 0.95
N ILE A 125 -14.66 -20.82 1.01
CA ILE A 125 -13.75 -21.63 0.20
C ILE A 125 -12.77 -22.35 1.13
N GLU A 126 -12.33 -23.54 0.73
CA GLU A 126 -11.26 -24.26 1.40
C GLU A 126 -9.97 -24.09 0.60
N HIS A 127 -8.91 -23.63 1.25
CA HIS A 127 -7.60 -23.44 0.66
C HIS A 127 -6.53 -23.84 1.67
N ASP A 128 -5.61 -24.73 1.26
CA ASP A 128 -4.55 -25.27 2.13
C ASP A 128 -5.06 -25.85 3.47
N GLY A 129 -6.22 -26.52 3.45
CA GLY A 129 -6.86 -27.09 4.63
C GLY A 129 -7.41 -26.05 5.62
N LYS A 130 -7.55 -24.79 5.19
CA LYS A 130 -8.15 -23.71 5.98
C LYS A 130 -9.42 -23.21 5.31
N GLN A 131 -10.42 -22.91 6.13
CA GLN A 131 -11.64 -22.27 5.70
C GLN A 131 -11.43 -20.75 5.63
N LEU A 132 -11.70 -20.18 4.45
CA LEU A 132 -11.56 -18.75 4.15
C LEU A 132 -12.87 -18.23 3.56
N TYR A 133 -13.23 -16.99 3.86
CA TYR A 133 -14.21 -16.25 3.07
C TYR A 133 -13.53 -15.60 1.87
N GLU A 134 -14.12 -15.74 0.68
CA GLU A 134 -13.75 -15.01 -0.52
C GLU A 134 -14.86 -14.01 -0.89
N CYS A 135 -14.47 -12.78 -1.24
CA CYS A 135 -15.40 -11.77 -1.75
C CYS A 135 -14.83 -11.11 -3.01
N LYS A 136 -15.69 -10.97 -4.01
CA LYS A 136 -15.47 -10.24 -5.25
C LYS A 136 -16.17 -8.88 -5.17
N VAL A 137 -15.42 -7.82 -5.49
CA VAL A 137 -15.97 -6.47 -5.63
C VAL A 137 -15.58 -5.87 -6.98
N THR A 138 -16.58 -5.37 -7.69
CA THR A 138 -16.42 -4.61 -8.94
C THR A 138 -16.70 -3.14 -8.68
N ALA A 139 -15.71 -2.29 -8.96
CA ALA A 139 -15.82 -0.84 -8.91
C ALA A 139 -15.66 -0.24 -10.32
N VAL A 140 -16.34 0.87 -10.55
CA VAL A 140 -16.33 1.59 -11.83
C VAL A 140 -16.08 3.06 -11.56
N ASP A 141 -15.12 3.66 -12.28
CA ASP A 141 -15.02 5.11 -12.40
C ASP A 141 -15.97 5.57 -13.51
N LEU A 142 -17.05 6.23 -13.11
CA LEU A 142 -18.09 6.76 -13.99
C LEU A 142 -17.57 7.84 -14.96
N ARG A 143 -16.39 8.40 -14.70
CA ARG A 143 -15.82 9.49 -15.51
C ARG A 143 -14.99 8.96 -16.67
N THR A 144 -14.12 8.00 -16.39
CA THR A 144 -13.23 7.38 -17.39
C THR A 144 -13.84 6.13 -18.01
N GLY A 145 -14.84 5.53 -17.36
CA GLY A 145 -15.36 4.21 -17.71
C GLY A 145 -14.47 3.06 -17.25
N ASN A 146 -13.39 3.34 -16.51
CA ASN A 146 -12.48 2.30 -16.02
C ASN A 146 -13.20 1.40 -15.02
N VAL A 147 -12.99 0.09 -15.17
CA VAL A 147 -13.59 -0.94 -14.32
C VAL A 147 -12.48 -1.75 -13.69
N THR A 148 -12.56 -1.92 -12.38
CA THR A 148 -11.67 -2.79 -11.61
C THR A 148 -12.51 -3.86 -10.93
N THR A 149 -12.04 -5.11 -11.00
CA THR A 149 -12.60 -6.23 -10.24
C THR A 149 -11.52 -6.79 -9.34
N THR A 150 -11.79 -6.85 -8.04
CA THR A 150 -10.85 -7.40 -7.06
C THR A 150 -11.46 -8.58 -6.32
N TYR A 151 -10.59 -9.54 -6.00
CA TYR A 151 -10.90 -10.69 -5.17
C TYR A 151 -10.06 -10.61 -3.91
N LYS A 152 -10.69 -10.80 -2.76
CA LYS A 152 -9.98 -10.88 -1.49
C LYS A 152 -10.41 -12.13 -0.73
N ARG A 153 -9.49 -12.62 0.10
CA ARG A 153 -9.69 -13.77 0.98
C ARG A 153 -9.39 -13.37 2.42
N HIS A 154 -10.15 -13.89 3.37
CA HIS A 154 -9.95 -13.66 4.80
C HIS A 154 -10.23 -14.95 5.58
N PRO A 155 -9.38 -15.34 6.54
CA PRO A 155 -9.61 -16.54 7.33
C PRO A 155 -10.86 -16.42 8.20
N LEU A 156 -11.61 -17.51 8.33
CA LEU A 156 -12.75 -17.61 9.25
C LEU A 156 -12.30 -17.66 10.71
N MET A 157 -11.14 -18.27 10.96
CA MET A 157 -10.61 -18.49 12.29
C MET A 157 -9.52 -17.48 12.63
N LYS A 158 -9.66 -16.82 13.78
CA LYS A 158 -8.66 -15.94 14.38
C LYS A 158 -8.00 -16.62 15.57
N LYS A 159 -6.71 -16.35 15.78
CA LYS A 159 -5.99 -16.81 16.96
C LYS A 159 -6.28 -15.86 18.13
N ARG A 160 -6.70 -16.41 19.26
CA ARG A 160 -6.79 -15.70 20.53
C ARG A 160 -5.40 -15.53 21.16
N ARG A 161 -5.34 -14.69 22.20
CA ARG A 161 -4.10 -14.46 22.97
C ARG A 161 -3.58 -15.72 23.68
N ASP A 162 -4.48 -16.63 24.02
CA ASP A 162 -4.17 -17.94 24.61
C ASP A 162 -3.69 -18.98 23.56
N GLY A 163 -3.69 -18.62 22.27
CA GLY A 163 -3.32 -19.51 21.18
C GLY A 163 -4.45 -20.38 20.63
N SER A 164 -5.63 -20.38 21.26
CA SER A 164 -6.80 -21.09 20.75
C SER A 164 -7.38 -20.42 19.51
N LEU A 165 -8.08 -21.20 18.67
CA LEU A 165 -8.77 -20.68 17.49
C LEU A 165 -10.21 -20.31 17.87
N MET A 166 -10.65 -19.14 17.43
CA MET A 166 -12.01 -18.64 17.58
C MET A 166 -12.52 -18.22 16.21
N GLU A 167 -13.80 -18.48 15.95
CA GLU A 167 -14.48 -17.94 14.78
C GLU A 167 -14.57 -16.42 14.87
N ASP A 168 -14.16 -15.72 13.81
CA ASP A 168 -14.27 -14.28 13.73
C ASP A 168 -15.68 -13.90 13.26
N GLU A 169 -16.50 -13.45 14.20
CA GLU A 169 -17.90 -13.05 13.99
C GLU A 169 -18.04 -11.96 12.93
N PHE A 170 -17.02 -11.13 12.73
CA PHE A 170 -17.02 -10.02 11.79
C PHE A 170 -16.26 -10.32 10.50
N ALA A 171 -15.82 -11.57 10.30
CA ALA A 171 -15.06 -11.97 9.12
C ALA A 171 -15.79 -11.63 7.81
N PHE A 172 -17.13 -11.74 7.83
CA PHE A 172 -17.99 -11.47 6.68
C PHE A 172 -17.99 -9.98 6.28
N GLU A 173 -18.06 -9.08 7.24
CA GLU A 173 -18.04 -7.63 7.01
C GLU A 173 -16.64 -7.12 6.71
N ILE A 174 -15.63 -7.66 7.39
CA ILE A 174 -14.22 -7.36 7.16
C ILE A 174 -13.85 -7.68 5.71
N ILE A 175 -14.22 -8.87 5.22
CA ILE A 175 -13.81 -9.27 3.87
C ILE A 175 -14.44 -8.37 2.79
N GLN A 176 -15.70 -7.97 2.96
CA GLN A 176 -16.35 -7.02 2.05
C GLN A 176 -15.66 -5.66 2.08
N SER A 177 -15.30 -5.19 3.27
CA SER A 177 -14.64 -3.89 3.45
C SER A 177 -13.23 -3.89 2.84
N LYS A 178 -12.46 -4.96 3.03
CA LYS A 178 -11.16 -5.18 2.37
C LYS A 178 -11.27 -5.19 0.85
N ALA A 179 -12.23 -5.93 0.30
CA ALA A 179 -12.45 -6.00 -1.14
C ALA A 179 -12.86 -4.63 -1.72
N LYS A 180 -13.78 -3.93 -1.05
CA LYS A 180 -14.16 -2.55 -1.42
C LYS A 180 -12.98 -1.59 -1.41
N ARG A 181 -12.15 -1.63 -0.36
CA ARG A 181 -10.96 -0.78 -0.25
C ARG A 181 -10.05 -0.96 -1.45
N ASN A 182 -9.74 -2.21 -1.79
CA ASN A 182 -8.83 -2.51 -2.89
C ASN A 182 -9.41 -2.06 -4.24
N ALA A 183 -10.69 -2.34 -4.49
CA ALA A 183 -11.35 -1.91 -5.72
C ALA A 183 -11.37 -0.38 -5.88
N ILE A 184 -11.63 0.36 -4.79
CA ILE A 184 -11.61 1.82 -4.79
C ILE A 184 -10.18 2.35 -4.96
N SER A 185 -9.21 1.78 -4.23
CA SER A 185 -7.82 2.24 -4.23
C SER A 185 -7.16 2.12 -5.61
N GLU A 186 -7.56 1.16 -6.43
CA GLU A 186 -7.03 0.97 -7.78
C GLU A 186 -7.53 2.06 -8.76
N LEU A 187 -8.75 2.54 -8.55
CA LEU A 187 -9.37 3.60 -9.36
C LEU A 187 -8.98 5.01 -8.90
N LEU A 188 -8.41 5.16 -7.70
CA LEU A 188 -7.96 6.45 -7.20
C LEU A 188 -6.68 6.90 -7.92
N PRO A 189 -6.62 8.14 -8.46
CA PRO A 189 -5.41 8.63 -9.09
C PRO A 189 -4.24 8.70 -8.11
N GLN A 190 -3.10 8.09 -8.48
CA GLN A 190 -1.89 8.11 -7.66
C GLN A 190 -1.37 9.52 -7.31
N PRO A 191 -1.48 10.56 -8.18
CA PRO A 191 -1.14 11.93 -7.79
C PRO A 191 -1.99 12.46 -6.63
N LEU A 192 -3.29 12.13 -6.58
CA LEU A 192 -4.18 12.53 -5.49
C LEU A 192 -3.71 11.93 -4.16
N VAL A 193 -3.44 10.62 -4.17
CA VAL A 193 -2.97 9.88 -2.99
C VAL A 193 -1.65 10.47 -2.47
N ARG A 194 -0.70 10.74 -3.37
CA ARG A 194 0.59 11.36 -3.03
C ARG A 194 0.43 12.76 -2.45
N ALA A 195 -0.44 13.58 -3.04
CA ALA A 195 -0.72 14.93 -2.55
C ALA A 195 -1.26 14.91 -1.12
N TRP A 196 -2.19 13.99 -0.83
CA TRP A 196 -2.79 13.85 0.49
C TRP A 196 -1.79 13.42 1.54
N ILE A 197 -1.00 12.39 1.25
CA ILE A 197 0.08 11.97 2.14
C ILE A 197 1.05 13.14 2.37
N GLY A 198 1.39 13.90 1.33
CA GLY A 198 2.24 15.08 1.43
C GLY A 198 1.67 16.18 2.35
N ASP A 199 0.38 16.47 2.25
CA ASP A 199 -0.29 17.45 3.12
C ASP A 199 -0.34 16.98 4.58
N TRP A 200 -0.61 15.69 4.81
CA TRP A 200 -0.58 15.08 6.15
C TRP A 200 0.81 15.19 6.81
N VAL A 201 1.88 14.92 6.04
CA VAL A 201 3.27 15.06 6.51
C VAL A 201 3.61 16.50 6.88
N LYS A 202 3.01 17.47 6.19
CA LYS A 202 3.12 18.91 6.51
C LYS A 202 2.28 19.34 7.71
N GLY A 203 1.59 18.41 8.38
CA GLY A 203 0.74 18.66 9.54
C GLY A 203 -0.66 19.19 9.21
N LYS A 204 -1.07 19.17 7.93
CA LYS A 204 -2.46 19.49 7.56
C LYS A 204 -3.33 18.27 7.84
N LYS A 205 -4.38 18.46 8.65
CA LYS A 205 -5.27 17.37 9.06
C LYS A 205 -6.23 16.96 7.95
N ASP A 206 -6.67 17.92 7.15
CA ASP A 206 -7.66 17.70 6.09
C ASP A 206 -7.06 17.95 4.71
N PHE A 207 -7.48 17.14 3.75
CA PHE A 207 -7.15 17.34 2.33
C PHE A 207 -8.10 18.37 1.72
N ASP A 208 -7.56 19.36 1.02
CA ASP A 208 -8.37 20.38 0.34
C ASP A 208 -9.10 19.77 -0.86
N PRO A 209 -10.45 19.70 -0.85
CA PRO A 209 -11.22 19.12 -1.94
C PRO A 209 -11.02 19.81 -3.29
N LYS A 210 -10.60 21.09 -3.31
CA LYS A 210 -10.36 21.85 -4.56
C LYS A 210 -9.21 21.24 -5.38
N ARG A 211 -8.17 20.72 -4.73
CA ARG A 211 -7.04 20.07 -5.40
C ARG A 211 -7.42 18.78 -6.13
N ALA A 212 -8.45 18.08 -5.66
CA ALA A 212 -8.99 16.93 -6.38
C ALA A 212 -9.80 17.35 -7.62
N VAL A 213 -10.27 18.59 -7.69
CA VAL A 213 -10.94 19.17 -8.86
C VAL A 213 -9.92 19.48 -9.96
N ASP A 214 -8.71 19.92 -9.61
CA ASP A 214 -7.67 20.24 -10.60
C ASP A 214 -7.20 18.98 -11.36
N LEU A 215 -7.13 17.84 -10.66
CA LEU A 215 -6.89 16.52 -11.27
C LEU A 215 -8.04 16.04 -12.20
N LYS A 216 -9.18 16.75 -12.23
CA LYS A 216 -10.31 16.42 -13.11
C LYS A 216 -10.11 16.93 -14.54
N GLY A 217 -9.24 17.92 -14.75
CA GLY A 217 -9.07 18.63 -16.02
C GLY A 217 -8.03 18.05 -16.97
N GLY A 218 -7.32 16.98 -16.58
CA GLY A 218 -6.23 16.42 -17.40
C GLY A 218 -4.95 17.25 -17.39
N GLU A 219 -4.91 18.36 -16.66
CA GLU A 219 -3.68 19.10 -16.40
C GLU A 219 -2.85 18.32 -15.38
N GLY A 220 -1.60 18.03 -15.76
CA GLY A 220 -0.67 17.27 -14.95
C GLY A 220 -0.50 17.91 -13.57
N PHE A 221 -0.43 17.07 -12.55
CA PHE A 221 -0.11 17.50 -11.19
C PHE A 221 1.33 18.06 -11.17
N GLU A 222 1.50 19.38 -11.18
CA GLU A 222 2.77 19.99 -10.84
C GLU A 222 3.02 19.76 -9.35
N VAL A 223 3.87 18.78 -9.05
CA VAL A 223 4.52 18.70 -7.74
C VAL A 223 5.39 19.94 -7.64
N GLU A 224 4.98 20.92 -6.84
CA GLU A 224 5.82 22.07 -6.50
C GLU A 224 7.21 21.53 -6.11
N LYS A 225 8.21 21.73 -6.98
CA LYS A 225 9.59 21.41 -6.69
C LYS A 225 10.02 22.37 -5.58
N GLU A 226 10.34 21.84 -4.41
CA GLU A 226 10.94 22.61 -3.32
C GLU A 226 12.23 23.26 -3.82
N SER A 227 12.20 24.57 -4.04
CA SER A 227 13.39 25.39 -4.09
C SER A 227 13.97 25.45 -2.67
N LYS A 228 15.10 24.76 -2.45
CA LYS A 228 15.95 24.95 -1.28
C LYS A 228 16.36 26.42 -1.21
N ALA A 229 15.73 27.20 -0.34
CA ALA A 229 16.31 28.44 0.16
C ALA A 229 17.10 28.11 1.43
N SER A 230 18.36 27.75 1.25
CA SER A 230 19.37 27.94 2.29
C SER A 230 19.66 29.44 2.37
N SER A 231 19.04 30.14 3.31
CA SER A 231 19.53 31.45 3.73
C SER A 231 20.29 31.29 5.03
N SER A 232 21.61 31.17 4.89
CA SER A 232 22.57 31.57 5.91
C SER A 232 22.40 33.07 6.20
N ALA A 233 22.19 33.41 7.46
CA ALA A 233 22.56 34.69 8.06
C ALA A 233 23.11 34.31 9.44
N GLY A 234 24.35 34.64 9.80
CA GLY A 234 25.04 35.92 9.55
C GLY A 234 25.17 36.56 10.92
#